data_AF-A0A4V6HYQ1-F1
#
_entry.id   AF-A0A4V6HYQ1-F1
#
_cell.length_a   1.000
_cell.length_b   1.000
_cell.length_c   1.000
_cell.angle_alpha   90.00
_cell.angle_beta   90.00
_cell.angle_gamma   90.00
#
_symmetry.space_group_name_H-M   'P 1'
#
loop_
_entity.id
_entity.type
_entity.pdbx_description
1 polymer ?
#
loop_
_entity_poly.entity_id
_entity_poly.type
_entity_poly.pdbx_seq_one_letter_code
_entity_poly.pdbx_strand_id
1 'polypeptide(L)'
;MRHKEIEVLNHAVAYQNAMISQIPDIIKGFKKEVQDLDYIFDLNEIIAESKESLFTHYWIHCNAKGNAMIAKKVFATLKNKGMIKSV
;
A
#
# COMPACT_ATOMS: atom_id res chain seq x y z
N MET A 1 -15.15 -9.65 -19.80
CA MET A 1 -13.76 -9.64 -20.32
C MET A 1 -13.73 -10.38 -21.64
N ARG A 2 -13.11 -9.80 -22.67
CA ARG A 2 -13.04 -10.39 -24.02
C ARG A 2 -11.92 -11.44 -24.03
N HIS A 3 -12.14 -12.58 -24.69
CA HIS A 3 -11.23 -13.76 -24.70
C HIS A 3 -9.72 -13.41 -24.88
N LYS A 4 -9.40 -12.41 -25.69
CA LYS A 4 -8.03 -11.92 -25.90
C LYS A 4 -7.33 -11.39 -24.64
N GLU A 5 -8.06 -10.79 -23.70
CA GLU A 5 -7.50 -10.28 -22.43
C GLU A 5 -7.08 -11.44 -21.52
N ILE A 6 -7.82 -12.55 -21.56
CA ILE A 6 -7.51 -13.78 -20.82
C ILE A 6 -6.28 -14.47 -21.43
N GLU A 7 -6.17 -14.50 -22.76
CA GLU A 7 -5.01 -15.05 -23.47
C GLU A 7 -3.70 -14.31 -23.15
N VAL A 8 -3.73 -12.97 -23.08
CA VAL A 8 -2.56 -12.15 -22.73
C VAL A 8 -2.11 -12.39 -21.28
N LEU A 9 -3.05 -12.57 -20.35
CA LEU A 9 -2.75 -12.94 -18.96
C LEU A 9 -2.18 -14.36 -18.82
N ASN A 10 -2.53 -15.27 -19.73
CA ASN A 10 -2.10 -16.66 -19.72
C ASN A 10 -0.75 -16.93 -20.42
N HIS A 11 -0.25 -16.01 -21.25
CA HIS A 11 0.88 -16.30 -22.13
C HIS A 11 2.29 -16.22 -21.51
N ALA A 12 2.37 -15.91 -20.23
CA ALA A 12 3.48 -16.31 -19.39
C ALA A 12 2.96 -16.35 -17.97
N VAL A 13 3.35 -17.35 -17.17
CA VAL A 13 3.38 -17.15 -15.72
C VAL A 13 4.48 -16.10 -15.50
N ALA A 14 4.14 -14.84 -15.76
CA ALA A 14 5.06 -13.74 -15.55
C ALA A 14 5.51 -13.89 -14.10
N TYR A 15 6.82 -13.93 -13.87
CA TYR A 15 7.41 -14.03 -12.53
C TYR A 15 6.70 -13.09 -11.53
N GLN A 16 6.22 -11.94 -12.02
CA GLN A 16 5.33 -11.00 -11.34
C GLN A 16 4.06 -11.64 -10.75
N ASN A 17 3.32 -12.46 -11.51
CA ASN A 17 2.14 -13.18 -11.04
C ASN A 17 2.47 -14.21 -9.94
N ALA A 18 3.62 -14.89 -10.04
CA ALA A 18 4.10 -15.80 -9.00
C ALA A 18 4.57 -15.07 -7.73
N MET A 19 5.00 -13.81 -7.87
CA MET A 19 5.35 -12.95 -6.74
C MET A 19 4.12 -12.39 -6.02
N ILE A 20 3.00 -12.16 -6.72
CA ILE A 20 1.80 -11.57 -6.11
C ILE A 20 1.34 -12.35 -4.87
N SER A 21 1.35 -13.69 -4.93
CA SER A 21 0.99 -14.54 -3.80
C SER A 21 1.97 -14.46 -2.62
N GLN A 22 3.22 -14.04 -2.88
CA GLN A 22 4.28 -13.93 -1.88
C GLN A 22 4.34 -12.53 -1.23
N ILE A 23 3.70 -11.51 -1.84
CA ILE A 23 3.69 -10.13 -1.32
C ILE A 23 3.25 -10.06 0.16
N PRO A 24 2.18 -10.75 0.62
CA PRO A 24 1.79 -10.72 2.02
C PRO A 24 2.89 -11.20 2.98
N ASP A 25 3.61 -12.26 2.61
CA ASP A 25 4.71 -12.81 3.42
C ASP A 25 5.93 -11.89 3.41
N ILE A 26 6.25 -11.28 2.26
CA ILE A 26 7.32 -10.26 2.16
C ILE A 26 7.01 -9.07 3.07
N ILE A 27 5.77 -8.56 3.03
CA ILE A 27 5.31 -7.46 3.89
C ILE A 27 5.43 -7.86 5.37
N LYS A 28 5.01 -9.08 5.72
CA LYS A 28 5.11 -9.60 7.09
C LYS A 28 6.56 -9.70 7.56
N GLY A 29 7.46 -10.20 6.71
CA GLY A 29 8.90 -10.26 6.98
C GLY A 29 9.48 -8.87 7.22
N PHE A 30 9.18 -7.93 6.32
CA PHE A 30 9.63 -6.54 6.45
C PHE A 30 9.15 -5.91 7.77
N LYS A 31 7.85 -6.04 8.11
CA LYS A 31 7.29 -5.53 9.38
C LYS A 31 8.04 -6.05 10.60
N LYS A 32 8.44 -7.32 10.60
CA LYS A 32 9.20 -7.92 11.70
C LYS A 32 10.59 -7.30 11.84
N GLU A 33 11.29 -7.08 10.72
CA GLU A 33 12.64 -6.48 10.73
C GLU A 33 12.63 -5.01 11.18
N VAL A 34 11.54 -4.29 10.93
CA VAL A 34 11.42 -2.85 11.25
C VAL A 34 10.60 -2.56 12.51
N GLN A 35 10.12 -3.57 13.22
CA GLN A 35 9.19 -3.40 14.35
C GLN A 35 9.75 -2.53 15.49
N ASP A 36 11.07 -2.56 15.69
CA ASP A 36 11.75 -1.83 16.77
C ASP A 36 12.13 -0.39 16.36
N LEU A 37 11.90 -0.04 15.08
CA LEU A 37 12.19 1.29 14.54
C LEU A 37 10.99 2.20 14.77
N ASP A 38 11.05 3.00 15.83
CA ASP A 38 9.97 3.88 16.28
C ASP A 38 9.60 5.01 15.31
N TYR A 39 10.40 5.22 14.27
CA TYR A 39 10.16 6.17 13.17
C TYR A 39 9.47 5.55 11.96
N ILE A 40 9.30 4.21 11.93
CA ILE A 40 8.57 3.51 10.87
C ILE A 40 7.14 3.26 11.33
N PHE A 41 6.19 3.59 10.46
CA PHE A 41 4.76 3.41 10.72
C PHE A 41 4.12 2.63 9.60
N ASP A 42 3.38 1.59 9.96
CA ASP A 42 2.60 0.83 9.01
C ASP A 42 1.35 1.63 8.60
N LEU A 43 1.27 1.94 7.31
CA LEU A 43 0.14 2.66 6.72
C LEU A 43 -0.77 1.72 5.91
N ASN A 44 -0.45 0.42 5.83
CA ASN A 44 -1.21 -0.54 5.03
C ASN A 44 -2.64 -0.73 5.55
N GLU A 45 -2.87 -0.62 6.85
CA GLU A 45 -4.21 -0.76 7.43
C GLU A 45 -5.16 0.36 6.97
N ILE A 46 -4.63 1.57 6.72
CA ILE A 46 -5.42 2.74 6.31
C ILE A 46 -5.97 2.57 4.90
N ILE A 47 -5.22 1.87 4.05
CA ILE A 47 -5.61 1.60 2.67
C ILE A 47 -6.45 0.32 2.58
N ALA A 48 -6.26 -0.63 3.51
CA ALA A 48 -6.96 -1.92 3.52
C ALA A 48 -8.48 -1.79 3.75
N GLU A 49 -8.92 -0.76 4.50
CA GLU A 49 -10.33 -0.51 4.76
C GLU A 49 -11.06 0.20 3.62
N SER A 50 -10.33 0.67 2.59
CA SER A 50 -10.93 1.39 1.49
C SER A 50 -11.64 0.44 0.52
N LYS A 51 -12.94 0.69 0.30
CA LYS A 51 -13.74 -0.02 -0.71
C LYS A 51 -13.46 0.46 -2.15
N GLU A 52 -12.68 1.52 -2.32
CA GLU A 52 -12.37 2.13 -3.60
C GLU A 52 -10.90 1.92 -3.98
N SER A 53 -10.60 1.92 -5.29
CA SER A 53 -9.21 1.92 -5.75
C SER A 53 -8.55 3.23 -5.35
N LEU A 54 -7.61 3.16 -4.40
CA LEU A 54 -6.77 4.29 -3.99
C LEU A 54 -5.57 4.52 -4.90
N PHE A 55 -5.32 3.60 -5.82
CA PHE A 55 -4.23 3.65 -6.78
C PHE A 55 -4.79 4.03 -8.15
N THR A 56 -4.01 4.79 -8.92
CA THR A 56 -4.33 5.08 -10.32
C THR A 56 -4.11 3.81 -11.16
N HIS A 57 -4.98 3.57 -12.14
CA HIS A 57 -4.79 2.45 -13.04
C HIS A 57 -3.41 2.55 -13.71
N TYR A 58 -2.65 1.45 -13.70
CA TYR A 58 -1.29 1.34 -14.26
C TYR A 58 -0.18 2.07 -13.48
N TRP A 59 -0.46 2.63 -12.31
CA TRP A 59 0.55 3.29 -11.48
C TRP A 59 0.43 2.91 -10.00
N ILE A 60 1.58 2.71 -9.35
CA ILE A 60 1.67 2.42 -7.90
C ILE A 60 1.43 3.71 -7.08
N HIS A 61 1.24 4.85 -7.73
CA HIS A 61 0.95 6.11 -7.07
C HIS A 61 -0.49 6.14 -6.53
N CYS A 62 -0.63 6.59 -5.29
CA CYS A 62 -1.94 6.91 -4.73
C CYS A 62 -2.60 8.06 -5.51
N ASN A 63 -3.90 7.93 -5.78
CA ASN A 63 -4.71 9.03 -6.28
C ASN A 63 -4.89 10.12 -5.20
N ALA A 64 -5.52 11.24 -5.57
CA ALA A 64 -5.71 12.37 -4.66
C ALA A 64 -6.40 11.97 -3.33
N LYS A 65 -7.37 11.04 -3.39
CA LYS A 65 -8.07 10.52 -2.21
C LYS A 65 -7.14 9.68 -1.34
N GLY A 66 -6.39 8.75 -1.94
CA GLY A 66 -5.36 7.96 -1.25
C GLY A 66 -4.32 8.85 -0.54
N ASN A 67 -3.81 9.86 -1.26
CA ASN A 67 -2.86 10.82 -0.70
C ASN A 67 -3.45 11.60 0.48
N ALA A 68 -4.69 12.07 0.37
CA ALA A 68 -5.35 12.78 1.47
C ALA A 68 -5.51 11.91 2.73
N MET A 69 -5.87 10.63 2.58
CA MET A 69 -6.01 9.71 3.71
C MET A 69 -4.67 9.42 4.39
N ILE A 70 -3.63 9.14 3.60
CA ILE A 70 -2.27 8.93 4.10
C ILE A 70 -1.77 10.18 4.81
N ALA A 71 -1.91 11.36 4.19
CA ALA A 71 -1.49 12.62 4.79
C ALA A 71 -2.19 12.89 6.14
N LYS A 72 -3.50 12.62 6.23
CA LYS A 72 -4.26 12.77 7.48
C LYS A 72 -3.71 11.87 8.60
N LYS A 73 -3.39 10.61 8.30
CA LYS A 73 -2.78 9.72 9.31
C LYS A 73 -1.39 10.20 9.70
N VAL A 74 -0.53 10.51 8.74
CA VAL A 74 0.83 10.99 9.01
C VAL A 74 0.78 12.22 9.91
N PHE A 75 -0.09 13.18 9.61
CA PHE A 75 -0.28 14.36 10.46
C PHE A 75 -0.73 13.99 11.88
N ALA A 76 -1.71 13.09 12.03
CA ALA A 76 -2.16 12.63 13.34
C ALA A 76 -1.04 11.91 14.12
N THR A 77 -0.24 11.08 13.46
CA THR A 77 0.91 10.38 14.07
C THR A 77 1.96 11.37 14.56
N LEU A 78 2.36 12.33 13.71
CA LEU A 78 3.33 13.35 14.07
C LEU A 78 2.83 14.22 15.23
N LYS A 79 1.53 14.54 15.26
CA LYS A 79 0.90 15.28 16.35
C LYS A 79 0.92 14.49 17.65
N ASN A 80 0.54 13.21 17.63
CA ASN A 80 0.55 12.35 18.81
C ASN A 80 1.96 12.16 19.37
N LYS A 81 2.99 12.22 18.52
CA LYS A 81 4.39 12.21 18.94
C LYS A 81 4.93 13.58 19.39
N GLY A 82 4.13 14.64 19.34
CA GLY A 82 4.56 16.00 19.70
C GLY A 82 5.57 16.60 18.71
N MET A 83 5.72 16.02 17.52
CA MET A 83 6.67 16.48 16.50
C MET A 83 6.16 17.71 15.73
N ILE A 84 4.85 17.94 15.77
CA ILE A 84 4.20 19.12 15.18
C ILE A 84 3.19 19.71 16.18
N LYS A 85 3.08 21.04 16.22
CA LYS A 85 2.10 21.75 17.07
C LYS A 85 0.74 21.81 16.37
N SER A 86 -0.34 21.76 17.14
CA SER A 86 -1.67 22.14 16.66
C SER A 86 -1.61 23.61 16.23
N VAL A 87 -1.96 23.91 14.99
CA VAL A 87 -2.31 25.28 14.59
C VAL A 87 -3.69 25.60 15.14
#